data_AF-A0A843FEM8-F1
#
_entry.id   AF-A0A843FEM8-F1
#
_cell.length_a   1.000
_cell.length_b   1.000
_cell.length_c   1.000
_cell.angle_alpha   90.00
_cell.angle_beta   90.00
_cell.angle_gamma   90.00
#
_symmetry.space_group_name_H-M   'P 1'
#
loop_
_entity.id
_entity.type
_entity.pdbx_description
1 polymer ?
#
loop_
_entity_poly.entity_id
_entity_poly.type
_entity_poly.pdbx_seq_one_letter_code
_entity_poly.pdbx_strand_id
1 'polypeptide(L)'
;PTLEVALTKMMRRNKGMQIIALSATISNAMDLAQWLDAELVRSDWRPIELKEGVYQQGTVTFRDGTTHTVPQMKEEVWALVADMVRDGGQCLVFVNSRRSTEALAVRYSKDMAGLAKMELSDEEMEILEGSSESTAVGRKLASCVKCGIAFHNAGLEYKQRQFIEKEFRSGRIKCIVATPTLAAGINLPARRVIVRDTTRFEAGAGNAPIAVMEVKQMCGRAGRPGYDPYGEAILMAKSDADAEHLMEDYLECDSENVMSKLGNEKTLRTHILGLIATEDVSSVEDIIEFLRETFYGCQSSLYGIEGAVENVVEFLTEEQMIADEDGVLSPLTFGKRVSDLYIDPESAVILRDAVTLIKGSTDDLMLLHAVASTPDVLGLYPKKADMEYLYNLFDKYEGQFLMDVPDDMDYEFEYFLSSLKVACMALEWIEEKEEDAITTEMGIGPGDIRSRVDNMEWLTYAMIEIATIFRPEVVKRIRPMLTRLKYGVRSELLELVSLKG
;
A
#
# COMPACT_ATOMS: atom_id res chain seq x y z
N PRO A 1 3.63 -10.31 9.32
CA PRO A 1 4.99 -10.92 9.36
C PRO A 1 6.02 -10.04 10.08
N THR A 2 6.36 -8.86 9.57
CA THR A 2 7.41 -8.01 10.18
C THR A 2 7.15 -7.67 11.64
N LEU A 3 5.95 -7.19 11.97
CA LEU A 3 5.56 -6.86 13.36
C LEU A 3 5.65 -8.08 14.27
N GLU A 4 5.18 -9.23 13.78
CA GLU A 4 5.17 -10.50 14.50
C GLU A 4 6.58 -11.02 14.81
N VAL A 5 7.47 -11.03 13.81
CA VAL A 5 8.87 -11.44 13.98
C VAL A 5 9.61 -10.46 14.88
N ALA A 6 9.39 -9.16 14.73
CA ALA A 6 10.01 -8.14 15.58
C ALA A 6 9.59 -8.29 17.05
N LEU A 7 8.29 -8.47 17.32
CA LEU A 7 7.79 -8.68 18.68
C LEU A 7 8.33 -9.98 19.29
N THR A 8 8.30 -11.08 18.54
CA THR A 8 8.83 -12.39 18.99
C THR A 8 10.32 -12.28 19.35
N LYS A 9 11.11 -11.62 18.50
CA LYS A 9 12.53 -11.36 18.75
C LYS A 9 12.77 -10.49 19.99
N MET A 10 11.98 -9.42 20.17
CA MET A 10 12.10 -8.55 21.34
C MET A 10 11.71 -9.29 22.64
N MET A 11 10.65 -10.11 22.60
CA MET A 11 10.22 -10.95 23.72
C MET A 11 11.29 -11.99 24.11
N ARG A 12 11.93 -12.63 23.12
CA ARG A 12 13.06 -13.55 23.35
C ARG A 12 14.24 -12.86 24.02
N ARG A 13 14.66 -11.70 23.49
CA ARG A 13 15.82 -10.95 24.00
C ARG A 13 15.57 -10.32 25.36
N ASN A 14 14.34 -9.90 25.66
CA ASN A 14 13.98 -9.25 26.90
C ASN A 14 12.69 -9.85 27.49
N LYS A 15 12.84 -10.92 28.27
CA LYS A 15 11.74 -11.62 28.95
C LYS A 15 10.93 -10.75 29.93
N GLY A 16 11.46 -9.59 30.34
CA GLY A 16 10.77 -8.65 31.24
C GLY A 16 10.18 -7.44 30.52
N MET A 17 10.18 -7.43 29.17
CA MET A 17 9.66 -6.32 28.40
C MET A 17 8.15 -6.19 28.60
N GLN A 18 7.69 -5.00 28.97
CA GLN A 18 6.26 -4.70 28.99
C GLN A 18 5.76 -4.47 27.56
N ILE A 19 4.72 -5.20 27.17
CA ILE A 19 4.03 -5.04 25.89
C ILE A 19 2.63 -4.49 26.15
N ILE A 20 2.27 -3.43 25.43
CA ILE A 20 0.90 -2.91 25.38
C ILE A 20 0.47 -2.93 23.92
N ALA A 21 -0.46 -3.82 23.58
CA ALA A 21 -1.00 -3.95 22.24
C ALA A 21 -2.34 -3.22 22.12
N LEU A 22 -2.44 -2.32 21.13
CA LEU A 22 -3.68 -1.60 20.81
C LEU A 22 -4.21 -2.13 19.48
N SER A 23 -5.44 -2.64 19.49
CA SER A 23 -6.10 -3.21 18.31
C SER A 23 -7.51 -2.66 18.15
N ALA A 24 -8.02 -2.67 16.91
CA ALA A 24 -9.46 -2.65 16.67
C ALA A 24 -10.13 -3.92 17.22
N THR A 25 -11.46 -3.93 17.28
CA THR A 25 -12.23 -5.13 17.64
C THR A 25 -11.94 -6.23 16.63
N ILE A 26 -11.46 -7.35 17.14
CA ILE A 26 -11.10 -8.56 16.38
C ILE A 26 -11.70 -9.76 17.11
N SER A 27 -12.14 -10.76 16.35
CA SER A 27 -12.83 -11.94 16.88
C SER A 27 -11.93 -12.82 17.74
N ASN A 28 -10.67 -13.02 17.33
CA ASN A 28 -9.70 -13.84 18.03
C ASN A 28 -8.69 -13.02 18.87
N ALA A 29 -9.15 -11.95 19.52
CA ALA A 29 -8.32 -11.14 20.42
C ALA A 29 -7.65 -11.97 21.54
N MET A 30 -8.30 -13.07 21.94
CA MET A 30 -7.74 -13.98 22.94
C MET A 30 -6.49 -14.71 22.45
N ASP A 31 -6.42 -15.10 21.18
CA ASP A 31 -5.23 -15.76 20.62
C ASP A 31 -4.03 -14.82 20.68
N LEU A 32 -4.22 -13.54 20.33
CA LEU A 32 -3.17 -12.52 20.42
C LEU A 32 -2.78 -12.25 21.87
N ALA A 33 -3.74 -12.16 22.78
CA ALA A 33 -3.46 -11.97 24.20
C ALA A 33 -2.65 -13.15 24.78
N GLN A 34 -2.99 -14.38 24.40
CA GLN A 34 -2.25 -15.58 24.80
C GLN A 34 -0.82 -15.58 24.23
N TRP A 35 -0.67 -15.28 22.94
CA TRP A 35 0.65 -15.19 22.31
C TRP A 35 1.55 -14.13 22.98
N LEU A 36 0.98 -12.98 23.32
CA LEU A 36 1.70 -11.86 23.94
C LEU A 36 1.89 -12.01 25.46
N ASP A 37 1.38 -13.09 26.07
CA ASP A 37 1.28 -13.26 27.53
C ASP A 37 0.69 -12.02 28.22
N ALA A 38 -0.42 -11.53 27.67
CA ALA A 38 -1.04 -10.26 28.04
C ALA A 38 -2.46 -10.44 28.58
N GLU A 39 -2.87 -9.55 29.49
CA GLU A 39 -4.26 -9.45 29.93
C GLU A 39 -5.11 -8.83 28.82
N LEU A 40 -6.17 -9.53 28.40
CA LEU A 40 -7.10 -9.03 27.39
C LEU A 40 -8.10 -8.06 28.01
N VAL A 41 -8.02 -6.80 27.59
CA VAL A 41 -9.06 -5.79 27.86
C VAL A 41 -9.92 -5.62 26.61
N ARG A 42 -11.13 -6.20 26.63
CA ARG A 42 -12.13 -6.00 25.57
C ARG A 42 -13.16 -4.97 26.03
N SER A 43 -13.43 -3.99 25.18
CA SER A 43 -14.46 -2.98 25.43
C SER A 43 -15.13 -2.60 24.12
N ASP A 44 -16.46 -2.67 24.10
CA ASP A 44 -17.29 -2.16 23.01
C ASP A 44 -17.73 -0.71 23.29
N TRP A 45 -17.20 -0.09 24.35
CA TRP A 45 -17.51 1.29 24.68
C TRP A 45 -17.01 2.24 23.59
N ARG A 46 -17.90 3.13 23.16
CA ARG A 46 -17.57 4.24 22.26
C ARG A 46 -17.94 5.57 22.92
N PRO A 47 -17.17 6.65 22.70
CA PRO A 47 -17.52 7.98 23.20
C PRO A 47 -18.84 8.51 22.66
N ILE A 48 -19.23 8.05 21.47
CA ILE A 48 -20.45 8.46 20.76
C ILE A 48 -21.15 7.19 20.25
N GLU A 49 -22.48 7.18 20.36
CA GLU A 49 -23.34 6.14 19.81
C GLU A 49 -23.13 5.99 18.30
N LEU A 50 -22.93 4.77 17.83
CA LEU A 50 -22.82 4.44 16.41
C LEU A 50 -24.10 3.75 15.96
N LYS A 51 -24.79 4.35 14.99
CA LYS A 51 -25.94 3.76 14.30
C LYS A 51 -25.47 3.16 12.98
N GLU A 52 -25.55 1.85 12.87
CA GLU A 52 -25.18 1.13 11.65
C GLU A 52 -26.44 0.72 10.91
N GLY A 53 -26.47 0.90 9.60
CA GLY A 53 -27.63 0.58 8.80
C GLY A 53 -27.34 0.33 7.33
N VAL A 54 -28.35 -0.16 6.64
CA VAL A 54 -28.32 -0.45 5.21
C VAL A 54 -29.28 0.51 4.50
N TYR A 55 -28.77 1.21 3.49
CA TYR A 55 -29.58 2.05 2.62
C TYR A 55 -30.10 1.25 1.43
N GLN A 56 -31.40 1.39 1.17
CA GLN A 56 -32.07 0.83 0.01
C GLN A 56 -33.26 1.71 -0.42
N GLN A 57 -33.34 2.06 -1.71
CA GLN A 57 -34.50 2.73 -2.33
C GLN A 57 -35.05 3.95 -1.54
N GLY A 58 -34.15 4.79 -1.00
CA GLY A 58 -34.52 6.02 -0.28
C GLY A 58 -34.78 5.83 1.21
N THR A 59 -34.59 4.63 1.76
CA THR A 59 -34.74 4.36 3.20
C THR A 59 -33.45 3.74 3.75
N VAL A 60 -33.02 4.21 4.91
CA VAL A 60 -31.98 3.56 5.72
C VAL A 60 -32.67 2.74 6.79
N THR A 61 -32.36 1.45 6.86
CA THR A 61 -32.80 0.56 7.94
C THR A 61 -31.61 0.31 8.85
N PHE A 62 -31.72 0.70 10.13
CA PHE A 62 -30.66 0.50 11.12
C PHE A 62 -30.77 -0.86 11.81
N ARG A 63 -29.67 -1.32 12.43
CA ARG A 63 -29.60 -2.58 13.18
C ARG A 63 -30.63 -2.72 14.30
N ASP A 64 -31.06 -1.61 14.89
CA ASP A 64 -32.10 -1.59 15.93
C ASP A 64 -33.54 -1.69 15.37
N GLY A 65 -33.68 -1.84 14.04
CA GLY A 65 -34.95 -1.89 13.32
C GLY A 65 -35.57 -0.52 13.06
N THR A 66 -34.96 0.57 13.54
CA THR A 66 -35.42 1.92 13.20
C THR A 66 -35.11 2.25 11.75
N THR A 67 -35.91 3.13 11.15
CA THR A 67 -35.75 3.55 9.76
C THR A 67 -35.65 5.06 9.64
N HIS A 68 -34.86 5.52 8.67
CA HIS A 68 -34.75 6.92 8.30
C HIS A 68 -35.00 7.09 6.80
N THR A 69 -36.00 7.90 6.45
CA THR A 69 -36.30 8.20 5.05
C THR A 69 -35.41 9.33 4.56
N VAL A 70 -34.63 9.06 3.52
CA VAL A 70 -33.74 10.01 2.88
C VAL A 70 -34.48 10.75 1.77
N PRO A 71 -34.31 12.08 1.61
CA PRO A 71 -34.95 12.81 0.53
C PRO A 71 -34.64 12.19 -0.83
N GLN A 72 -35.66 11.91 -1.63
CA GLN A 72 -35.44 11.35 -2.97
C GLN A 72 -34.71 12.35 -3.86
N MET A 73 -33.55 11.94 -4.37
CA MET A 73 -32.76 12.66 -5.35
C MET A 73 -32.37 11.72 -6.49
N LYS A 74 -31.91 12.29 -7.60
CA LYS A 74 -31.48 11.51 -8.77
C LYS A 74 -30.38 10.50 -8.44
N GLU A 75 -29.49 10.85 -7.50
CA GLU A 75 -28.34 10.07 -7.13
C GLU A 75 -28.39 9.72 -5.65
N GLU A 76 -28.37 8.43 -5.33
CA GLU A 76 -28.60 7.91 -3.98
C GLU A 76 -27.47 8.29 -3.01
N VAL A 77 -26.21 8.16 -3.43
CA VAL A 77 -25.06 8.58 -2.61
C VAL A 77 -25.15 10.08 -2.32
N TRP A 78 -25.51 10.89 -3.32
CA TRP A 78 -25.68 12.33 -3.12
C TRP A 78 -26.83 12.64 -2.17
N ALA A 79 -27.94 11.90 -2.24
CA ALA A 79 -29.06 12.08 -1.32
C ALA A 79 -28.60 11.94 0.14
N LEU A 80 -27.84 10.89 0.45
CA LEU A 80 -27.25 10.66 1.78
C LEU A 80 -26.24 11.73 2.19
N VAL A 81 -25.39 12.18 1.26
CA VAL A 81 -24.42 13.25 1.53
C VAL A 81 -25.12 14.58 1.80
N ALA A 82 -26.07 14.96 0.94
CA ALA A 82 -26.76 16.24 1.01
C ALA A 82 -27.70 16.32 2.21
N ASP A 83 -28.35 15.21 2.59
CA ASP A 83 -29.12 15.08 3.84
C ASP A 83 -28.25 15.45 5.05
N MET A 84 -27.08 14.83 5.17
CA MET A 84 -26.16 15.03 6.30
C MET A 84 -25.50 16.42 6.31
N VAL A 85 -25.09 16.93 5.14
CA VAL A 85 -24.44 18.25 5.05
C VAL A 85 -25.44 19.38 5.36
N ARG A 86 -26.72 19.24 5.00
CA ARG A 86 -27.78 20.20 5.38
C ARG A 86 -28.03 20.22 6.89
N ASP A 87 -27.82 19.10 7.57
CA ASP A 87 -27.85 18.99 9.03
C ASP A 87 -26.55 19.48 9.70
N GLY A 88 -25.63 20.09 8.93
CA GLY A 88 -24.37 20.63 9.42
C GLY A 88 -23.29 19.57 9.70
N GLY A 89 -23.54 18.31 9.33
CA GLY A 89 -22.58 17.21 9.45
C GLY A 89 -21.52 17.20 8.35
N GLN A 90 -20.60 16.25 8.48
CA GLN A 90 -19.61 15.91 7.45
C GLN A 90 -19.74 14.42 7.08
N CYS A 91 -19.35 14.09 5.86
CA CYS A 91 -19.47 12.74 5.31
C CYS A 91 -18.11 12.17 4.88
N LEU A 92 -17.92 10.88 5.10
CA LEU A 92 -16.94 10.07 4.37
C LEU A 92 -17.69 9.09 3.47
N VAL A 93 -17.29 9.01 2.21
CA VAL A 93 -17.85 8.07 1.24
C VAL A 93 -16.75 7.13 0.78
N PHE A 94 -16.85 5.84 1.11
CA PHE A 94 -15.92 4.82 0.68
C PHE A 94 -16.37 4.16 -0.63
N VAL A 95 -15.43 4.10 -1.59
CA VAL A 95 -15.61 3.48 -2.91
C VAL A 95 -14.39 2.60 -3.23
N ASN A 96 -14.55 1.63 -4.12
CA ASN A 96 -13.55 0.57 -4.33
C ASN A 96 -12.39 0.92 -5.28
N SER A 97 -12.40 2.09 -5.91
CA SER A 97 -11.40 2.43 -6.95
C SER A 97 -11.05 3.91 -6.96
N ARG A 98 -9.78 4.22 -7.28
CA ARG A 98 -9.27 5.61 -7.39
C ARG A 98 -10.09 6.41 -8.40
N ARG A 99 -10.38 5.83 -9.56
CA ARG A 99 -11.25 6.44 -10.58
C ARG A 99 -12.65 6.77 -10.02
N SER A 100 -13.23 5.90 -9.20
CA SER A 100 -14.52 6.18 -8.57
C SER A 100 -14.44 7.33 -7.58
N THR A 101 -13.34 7.47 -6.83
CA THR A 101 -13.16 8.60 -5.89
C THR A 101 -13.22 9.93 -6.63
N GLU A 102 -12.42 10.07 -7.69
CA GLU A 102 -12.36 11.27 -8.52
C GLU A 102 -13.69 11.54 -9.21
N ALA A 103 -14.24 10.53 -9.88
CA ALA A 103 -15.46 10.69 -10.67
C ALA A 103 -16.65 11.14 -9.81
N LEU A 104 -16.79 10.56 -8.62
CA LEU A 104 -17.90 10.88 -7.72
C LEU A 104 -17.73 12.26 -7.07
N ALA A 105 -16.51 12.59 -6.62
CA ALA A 105 -16.21 13.91 -6.07
C ALA A 105 -16.48 15.01 -7.11
N VAL A 106 -15.92 14.89 -8.31
CA VAL A 106 -16.11 15.84 -9.42
C VAL A 106 -17.59 15.98 -9.78
N ARG A 107 -18.32 14.86 -9.82
CA ARG A 107 -19.75 14.84 -10.14
C ARG A 107 -20.56 15.64 -9.13
N TYR A 108 -20.25 15.52 -7.84
CA TYR A 108 -20.98 16.18 -6.76
C TYR A 108 -20.43 17.57 -6.40
N SER A 109 -19.31 18.01 -6.96
CA SER A 109 -18.73 19.33 -6.71
C SER A 109 -19.71 20.47 -7.00
N LYS A 110 -20.47 20.41 -8.09
CA LYS A 110 -21.43 21.48 -8.42
C LYS A 110 -22.57 21.57 -7.42
N ASP A 111 -23.10 20.42 -6.99
CA ASP A 111 -24.19 20.37 -6.03
C ASP A 111 -23.70 20.76 -4.62
N MET A 112 -22.48 20.35 -4.25
CA MET A 112 -21.84 20.74 -2.99
C MET A 112 -21.57 22.25 -2.94
N ALA A 113 -21.22 22.89 -4.05
CA ALA A 113 -21.02 24.34 -4.11
C ALA A 113 -22.26 25.16 -3.70
N GLY A 114 -23.46 24.56 -3.75
CA GLY A 114 -24.70 25.14 -3.25
C GLY A 114 -24.90 25.00 -1.74
N LEU A 115 -24.16 24.10 -1.08
CA LEU A 115 -24.24 23.80 0.35
C LEU A 115 -23.02 24.30 1.14
N ALA A 116 -21.85 24.30 0.51
CA ALA A 116 -20.58 24.72 1.08
C ALA A 116 -19.74 25.43 0.01
N LYS A 117 -18.90 26.36 0.45
CA LYS A 117 -17.88 26.98 -0.39
C LYS A 117 -16.63 27.21 0.43
N MET A 118 -15.49 27.06 -0.24
CA MET A 118 -14.19 27.30 0.33
C MET A 118 -13.42 28.23 -0.59
N GLU A 119 -13.00 29.37 -0.05
CA GLU A 119 -11.99 30.20 -0.70
C GLU A 119 -10.63 29.55 -0.47
N LEU A 120 -9.85 29.46 -1.54
CA LEU A 120 -8.48 28.95 -1.52
C LEU A 120 -7.54 30.09 -1.89
N SER A 121 -6.50 30.28 -1.10
CA SER A 121 -5.37 31.13 -1.48
C SER A 121 -4.55 30.49 -2.60
N ASP A 122 -3.70 31.29 -3.24
CA ASP A 122 -2.83 30.82 -4.33
C ASP A 122 -1.87 29.71 -3.82
N GLU A 123 -1.34 29.83 -2.60
CA GLU A 123 -0.50 28.80 -1.98
C GLU A 123 -1.27 27.47 -1.75
N GLU A 124 -2.53 27.55 -1.31
CA GLU A 124 -3.37 26.36 -1.12
C GLU A 124 -3.72 25.71 -2.47
N MET A 125 -3.90 26.52 -3.51
CA MET A 125 -4.10 26.05 -4.88
C MET A 125 -2.87 25.30 -5.39
N GLU A 126 -1.67 25.85 -5.22
CA GLU A 126 -0.41 25.20 -5.62
C GLU A 126 -0.25 23.84 -4.93
N ILE A 127 -0.47 23.76 -3.61
CA ILE A 127 -0.40 22.50 -2.86
C ILE A 127 -1.37 21.45 -3.42
N LEU A 128 -2.58 21.86 -3.78
CA LEU A 128 -3.61 20.96 -4.30
C LEU A 128 -3.33 20.53 -5.74
N GLU A 129 -2.72 21.40 -6.55
CA GLU A 129 -2.37 21.11 -7.94
C GLU A 129 -1.14 20.20 -8.08
N GLY A 130 -0.19 20.28 -7.14
CA GLY A 130 0.97 19.39 -7.03
C GLY A 130 2.21 20.14 -6.49
N SER A 131 3.07 19.46 -5.73
CA SER A 131 4.17 20.13 -5.00
C SER A 131 5.34 20.53 -5.88
N SER A 132 5.63 19.73 -6.92
CA SER A 132 6.67 19.99 -7.94
C SER A 132 6.07 20.73 -9.12
N GLU A 133 4.94 20.23 -9.62
CA GLU A 133 4.25 20.75 -10.80
C GLU A 133 2.74 20.51 -10.75
N SER A 134 1.99 21.34 -11.48
CA SER A 134 0.52 21.22 -11.56
C SER A 134 0.11 20.03 -12.42
N THR A 135 -0.61 19.08 -11.83
CA THR A 135 -1.10 17.88 -12.51
C THR A 135 -2.60 17.97 -12.84
N ALA A 136 -3.08 17.23 -13.84
CA ALA A 136 -4.49 17.16 -14.19
C ALA A 136 -5.35 16.61 -13.05
N VAL A 137 -4.81 15.66 -12.27
CA VAL A 137 -5.45 15.13 -11.06
C VAL A 137 -5.50 16.22 -9.99
N GLY A 138 -4.41 16.95 -9.77
CA GLY A 138 -4.35 18.05 -8.81
C GLY A 138 -5.30 19.20 -9.15
N ARG A 139 -5.39 19.61 -10.43
CA ARG A 139 -6.37 20.62 -10.89
C ARG A 139 -7.81 20.19 -10.62
N LYS A 140 -8.14 18.91 -10.86
CA LYS A 140 -9.46 18.36 -10.49
C LYS A 140 -9.67 18.41 -8.98
N LEU A 141 -8.67 18.02 -8.19
CA LEU A 141 -8.73 18.04 -6.73
C LEU A 141 -9.01 19.46 -6.23
N ALA A 142 -8.21 20.45 -6.65
CA ALA A 142 -8.37 21.84 -6.31
C ALA A 142 -9.79 22.36 -6.65
N SER A 143 -10.31 22.02 -7.84
CA SER A 143 -11.66 22.39 -8.25
C SER A 143 -12.75 21.79 -7.37
N CYS A 144 -12.57 20.57 -6.87
CA CYS A 144 -13.51 19.93 -5.94
C CYS A 144 -13.44 20.60 -4.56
N VAL A 145 -12.23 20.84 -4.07
CA VAL A 145 -11.99 21.41 -2.73
C VAL A 145 -12.62 22.80 -2.61
N LYS A 146 -12.55 23.64 -3.66
CA LYS A 146 -13.28 24.94 -3.71
C LYS A 146 -14.78 24.81 -3.43
N CYS A 147 -15.36 23.69 -3.84
CA CYS A 147 -16.76 23.39 -3.62
C CYS A 147 -17.04 22.71 -2.27
N GLY A 148 -16.04 22.46 -1.41
CA GLY A 148 -16.21 21.80 -0.13
C GLY A 148 -16.30 20.26 -0.20
N ILE A 149 -15.85 19.64 -1.29
CA ILE A 149 -15.75 18.18 -1.44
C ILE A 149 -14.36 17.80 -1.94
N ALA A 150 -13.82 16.66 -1.51
CA ALA A 150 -12.52 16.17 -1.99
C ALA A 150 -12.57 14.68 -2.32
N PHE A 151 -11.64 14.22 -3.14
CA PHE A 151 -11.33 12.80 -3.26
C PHE A 151 -10.00 12.48 -2.57
N HIS A 152 -9.87 11.30 -1.98
CA HIS A 152 -8.66 10.86 -1.26
C HIS A 152 -8.29 9.43 -1.62
N ASN A 153 -7.11 9.24 -2.20
CA ASN A 153 -6.61 7.91 -2.57
C ASN A 153 -5.07 7.91 -2.65
N ALA A 154 -4.47 6.72 -2.80
CA ALA A 154 -3.01 6.55 -2.87
C ALA A 154 -2.33 7.17 -4.10
N GLY A 155 -3.10 7.58 -5.11
CA GLY A 155 -2.58 8.32 -6.27
C GLY A 155 -2.27 9.78 -5.99
N LEU A 156 -2.69 10.33 -4.84
CA LEU A 156 -2.39 11.70 -4.41
C LEU A 156 -1.03 11.79 -3.70
N GLU A 157 -0.34 12.92 -3.90
CA GLU A 157 0.86 13.27 -3.16
C GLU A 157 0.60 13.36 -1.64
N TYR A 158 1.67 13.20 -0.86
CA TYR A 158 1.58 13.31 0.59
C TYR A 158 1.07 14.68 1.06
N LYS A 159 1.56 15.78 0.47
CA LYS A 159 1.12 17.15 0.84
C LYS A 159 -0.36 17.39 0.52
N GLN A 160 -0.84 16.90 -0.63
CA GLN A 160 -2.26 16.96 -1.00
C GLN A 160 -3.14 16.21 0.02
N ARG A 161 -2.74 14.99 0.41
CA ARG A 161 -3.45 14.19 1.43
C ARG A 161 -3.49 14.91 2.79
N GLN A 162 -2.36 15.43 3.25
CA GLN A 162 -2.29 16.22 4.49
C GLN A 162 -3.20 17.45 4.46
N PHE A 163 -3.24 18.17 3.33
CA PHE A 163 -4.11 19.32 3.16
C PHE A 163 -5.58 18.94 3.30
N ILE A 164 -6.04 17.92 2.56
CA ILE A 164 -7.43 17.45 2.62
C ILE A 164 -7.81 17.04 4.04
N GLU A 165 -6.95 16.29 4.73
CA GLU A 165 -7.20 15.81 6.08
C GLU A 165 -7.28 16.95 7.10
N LYS A 166 -6.42 17.96 6.97
CA LYS A 166 -6.45 19.17 7.80
C LYS A 166 -7.75 19.94 7.58
N GLU A 167 -8.15 20.13 6.32
CA GLU A 167 -9.32 20.95 5.97
C GLU A 167 -10.66 20.26 6.17
N PHE A 168 -10.65 18.94 6.21
CA PHE A 168 -11.78 18.18 6.72
C PHE A 168 -11.88 18.29 8.24
N ARG A 169 -10.77 18.18 8.99
CA ARG A 169 -10.78 18.41 10.45
C ARG A 169 -11.25 19.81 10.84
N SER A 170 -10.93 20.83 10.04
CA SER A 170 -11.40 22.21 10.27
C SER A 170 -12.87 22.43 9.92
N GLY A 171 -13.51 21.45 9.27
CA GLY A 171 -14.90 21.55 8.82
C GLY A 171 -15.11 22.35 7.54
N ARG A 172 -14.03 22.81 6.87
CA ARG A 172 -14.12 23.51 5.57
C ARG A 172 -14.53 22.55 4.45
N ILE A 173 -13.95 21.35 4.42
CA ILE A 173 -14.39 20.27 3.53
C ILE A 173 -15.53 19.50 4.19
N LYS A 174 -16.68 19.37 3.52
CA LYS A 174 -17.88 18.70 4.04
C LYS A 174 -17.98 17.23 3.67
N CYS A 175 -17.35 16.82 2.58
CA CYS A 175 -17.37 15.43 2.13
C CYS A 175 -16.00 15.02 1.58
N ILE A 176 -15.54 13.83 1.95
CA ILE A 176 -14.42 13.16 1.27
C ILE A 176 -14.94 11.88 0.65
N VAL A 177 -14.63 11.67 -0.63
CA VAL A 177 -14.78 10.37 -1.30
C VAL A 177 -13.43 9.66 -1.30
N ALA A 178 -13.31 8.52 -0.64
CA ALA A 178 -12.03 7.85 -0.42
C ALA A 178 -12.03 6.38 -0.81
N THR A 179 -10.83 5.85 -1.07
CA THR A 179 -10.60 4.40 -1.08
C THR A 179 -10.48 3.87 0.36
N PRO A 180 -10.72 2.56 0.61
CA PRO A 180 -10.56 1.90 1.91
C PRO A 180 -9.27 2.22 2.67
N THR A 181 -8.18 2.51 1.95
CA THR A 181 -6.86 2.88 2.50
C THR A 181 -6.91 4.02 3.51
N LEU A 182 -7.86 4.97 3.39
CA LEU A 182 -8.03 6.05 4.36
C LEU A 182 -8.47 5.52 5.74
N ALA A 183 -9.23 4.42 5.79
CA ALA A 183 -9.75 3.85 7.02
C ALA A 183 -8.68 3.23 7.92
N ALA A 184 -7.52 2.82 7.36
CA ALA A 184 -6.46 2.14 8.11
C ALA A 184 -5.36 3.07 8.65
N GLY A 185 -5.24 4.31 8.15
CA GLY A 185 -4.03 5.11 8.33
C GLY A 185 -4.16 6.42 9.12
N ILE A 186 -5.35 7.02 9.22
CA ILE A 186 -5.51 8.38 9.75
C ILE A 186 -6.76 8.47 10.65
N ASN A 187 -6.66 9.21 11.76
CA ASN A 187 -7.80 9.52 12.61
C ASN A 187 -8.64 10.67 12.01
N LEU A 188 -9.53 10.34 11.08
CA LEU A 188 -10.42 11.30 10.43
C LEU A 188 -11.89 10.90 10.63
N PRO A 189 -12.53 11.26 11.76
CA PRO A 189 -13.93 10.94 11.99
C PRO A 189 -14.89 11.89 11.24
N ALA A 190 -16.07 11.41 10.90
CA ALA A 190 -17.16 12.18 10.28
C ALA A 190 -18.51 11.81 10.89
N ARG A 191 -19.53 12.68 10.84
CA ARG A 191 -20.85 12.34 11.39
C ARG A 191 -21.44 11.11 10.68
N ARG A 192 -21.34 11.08 9.34
CA ARG A 192 -21.81 9.97 8.52
C ARG A 192 -20.67 9.32 7.74
N VAL A 193 -20.61 8.00 7.75
CA VAL A 193 -19.82 7.19 6.84
C VAL A 193 -20.78 6.45 5.90
N ILE A 194 -20.47 6.47 4.61
CA ILE A 194 -21.22 5.78 3.56
C ILE A 194 -20.27 4.80 2.89
N VAL A 195 -20.54 3.51 3.00
CA VAL A 195 -19.81 2.45 2.30
C VAL A 195 -20.61 2.12 1.04
N ARG A 196 -20.19 2.69 -0.09
CA ARG A 196 -20.88 2.51 -1.38
C ARG A 196 -20.61 1.14 -1.97
N ASP A 197 -19.38 0.68 -1.87
CA ASP A 197 -18.92 -0.58 -2.46
C ASP A 197 -18.38 -1.49 -1.35
N THR A 198 -18.93 -2.70 -1.27
CA THR A 198 -18.45 -3.80 -0.40
C THR A 198 -17.71 -4.89 -1.18
N THR A 199 -17.39 -4.63 -2.45
CA THR A 199 -16.58 -5.51 -3.29
C THR A 199 -15.47 -4.75 -3.99
N ARG A 200 -14.33 -5.40 -4.19
CA ARG A 200 -13.18 -4.87 -4.93
C ARG A 200 -12.66 -5.89 -5.93
N PHE A 201 -12.02 -5.41 -6.99
CA PHE A 201 -11.35 -6.29 -7.93
C PHE A 201 -9.99 -6.73 -7.36
N GLU A 202 -9.78 -8.03 -7.27
CA GLU A 202 -8.52 -8.66 -6.85
C GLU A 202 -7.92 -9.42 -8.04
N ALA A 203 -6.60 -9.25 -8.23
CA ALA A 203 -5.89 -9.94 -9.30
C ALA A 203 -6.01 -11.46 -9.12
N GLY A 204 -6.36 -12.18 -10.19
CA GLY A 204 -6.58 -13.63 -10.16
C GLY A 204 -7.94 -14.09 -9.61
N ALA A 205 -8.55 -13.34 -8.69
CA ALA A 205 -9.83 -13.69 -8.06
C ALA A 205 -11.05 -12.94 -8.65
N GLY A 206 -10.84 -11.86 -9.40
CA GLY A 206 -11.92 -11.07 -9.98
C GLY A 206 -12.58 -10.16 -8.95
N ASN A 207 -13.90 -9.94 -9.05
CA ASN A 207 -14.61 -9.11 -8.08
C ASN A 207 -14.85 -9.92 -6.78
N ALA A 208 -14.11 -9.59 -5.72
CA ALA A 208 -14.16 -10.25 -4.43
C ALA A 208 -14.80 -9.35 -3.36
N PRO A 209 -15.46 -9.92 -2.32
CA PRO A 209 -15.93 -9.17 -1.16
C PRO A 209 -14.77 -8.50 -0.42
N ILE A 210 -15.02 -7.30 0.12
CA ILE A 210 -14.10 -6.65 1.05
C ILE A 210 -14.26 -7.32 2.42
N ALA A 211 -13.16 -7.56 3.15
CA ALA A 211 -13.24 -8.18 4.47
C ALA A 211 -14.15 -7.38 5.43
N VAL A 212 -14.91 -8.09 6.26
CA VAL A 212 -15.80 -7.51 7.28
C VAL A 212 -15.01 -6.60 8.22
N MET A 213 -13.80 -7.01 8.61
CA MET A 213 -12.90 -6.16 9.41
C MET A 213 -12.60 -4.81 8.73
N GLU A 214 -12.36 -4.78 7.42
CA GLU A 214 -12.11 -3.53 6.69
C GLU A 214 -13.36 -2.65 6.65
N VAL A 215 -14.54 -3.22 6.43
CA VAL A 215 -15.82 -2.49 6.44
C VAL A 215 -16.14 -1.96 7.85
N LYS A 216 -15.92 -2.74 8.91
CA LYS A 216 -16.09 -2.27 10.29
C LYS A 216 -15.10 -1.17 10.65
N GLN A 217 -13.87 -1.20 10.13
CA GLN A 217 -12.92 -0.10 10.28
C GLN A 217 -13.41 1.18 9.59
N MET A 218 -14.04 1.08 8.42
CA MET A 218 -14.70 2.22 7.76
C MET A 218 -15.85 2.76 8.61
N CYS A 219 -16.77 1.88 9.02
CA CYS A 219 -17.93 2.24 9.87
C CYS A 219 -17.48 2.88 11.17
N GLY A 220 -16.36 2.42 11.73
CA GLY A 220 -15.76 2.97 12.94
C GLY A 220 -15.32 4.44 12.85
N ARG A 221 -15.21 5.00 11.63
CA ARG A 221 -14.94 6.44 11.41
C ARG A 221 -16.18 7.31 11.58
N ALA A 222 -17.37 6.73 11.78
CA ALA A 222 -18.58 7.48 12.05
C ALA A 222 -18.66 7.96 13.52
N GLY A 223 -19.07 9.21 13.67
CA GLY A 223 -19.18 9.98 14.92
C GLY A 223 -17.89 10.76 15.25
N ARG A 224 -17.99 12.09 15.42
CA ARG A 224 -16.88 12.95 15.87
C ARG A 224 -16.97 13.26 17.37
N PRO A 225 -16.13 12.64 18.23
CA PRO A 225 -16.14 12.85 19.68
C PRO A 225 -16.17 14.32 20.08
N GLY A 226 -17.19 14.72 20.85
CA GLY A 226 -17.35 16.10 21.33
C GLY A 226 -17.98 17.08 20.33
N TYR A 227 -18.28 16.65 19.11
CA TYR A 227 -18.92 17.50 18.08
C TYR A 227 -20.30 17.00 17.65
N ASP A 228 -20.47 15.69 17.55
CA ASP A 228 -21.70 15.07 17.06
C ASP A 228 -22.46 14.35 18.19
N PRO A 229 -23.81 14.36 18.15
CA PRO A 229 -24.62 13.64 19.15
C PRO A 229 -24.58 12.11 18.93
N TYR A 230 -24.43 11.68 17.68
CA TYR A 230 -24.33 10.28 17.27
C TYR A 230 -23.53 10.21 15.95
N GLY A 231 -23.04 9.03 15.61
CA GLY A 231 -22.45 8.70 14.31
C GLY A 231 -23.34 7.75 13.53
N GLU A 232 -23.32 7.84 12.21
CA GLU A 232 -24.04 6.91 11.32
C GLU A 232 -23.08 6.24 10.35
N ALA A 233 -23.15 4.92 10.23
CA ALA A 233 -22.46 4.15 9.21
C ALA A 233 -23.50 3.45 8.33
N ILE A 234 -23.47 3.73 7.02
CA ILE A 234 -24.50 3.31 6.08
C ILE A 234 -23.86 2.52 4.95
N LEU A 235 -24.27 1.26 4.78
CA LEU A 235 -23.88 0.40 3.67
C LEU A 235 -24.92 0.51 2.55
N MET A 236 -24.51 0.59 1.29
CA MET A 236 -25.43 0.75 0.17
C MET A 236 -25.77 -0.59 -0.50
N ALA A 237 -27.03 -0.99 -0.41
CA ALA A 237 -27.53 -2.20 -1.06
C ALA A 237 -27.95 -1.95 -2.51
N LYS A 238 -27.68 -2.92 -3.38
CA LYS A 238 -28.07 -2.91 -4.80
C LYS A 238 -29.38 -3.66 -5.07
N SER A 239 -29.78 -4.56 -4.17
CA SER A 239 -30.99 -5.39 -4.28
C SER A 239 -31.45 -5.82 -2.88
N ASP A 240 -32.64 -6.41 -2.77
CA ASP A 240 -33.18 -6.89 -1.48
C ASP A 240 -32.26 -7.97 -0.87
N ALA A 241 -31.78 -8.91 -1.69
CA ALA A 241 -30.84 -9.95 -1.24
C ALA A 241 -29.49 -9.37 -0.80
N ASP A 242 -29.01 -8.32 -1.47
CA ASP A 242 -27.81 -7.61 -1.07
C ASP A 242 -28.03 -6.86 0.25
N ALA A 243 -29.22 -6.28 0.47
CA ALA A 243 -29.54 -5.61 1.73
C ALA A 243 -29.53 -6.57 2.94
N GLU A 244 -30.09 -7.76 2.77
CA GLU A 244 -30.06 -8.84 3.77
C GLU A 244 -28.60 -9.27 4.05
N HIS A 245 -27.82 -9.55 3.01
CA HIS A 245 -26.40 -9.88 3.13
C HIS A 245 -25.58 -8.80 3.87
N LEU A 246 -25.78 -7.52 3.52
CA LEU A 246 -25.07 -6.42 4.18
C LEU A 246 -25.45 -6.26 5.65
N MET A 247 -26.71 -6.54 6.01
CA MET A 247 -27.15 -6.50 7.40
C MET A 247 -26.55 -7.66 8.20
N GLU A 248 -26.75 -8.89 7.73
CA GLU A 248 -26.37 -10.10 8.46
C GLU A 248 -24.85 -10.27 8.52
N ASP A 249 -24.17 -10.21 7.38
CA ASP A 249 -22.76 -10.62 7.29
C ASP A 249 -21.77 -9.51 7.67
N TYR A 250 -22.11 -8.23 7.44
CA TYR A 250 -21.21 -7.12 7.74
C TYR A 250 -21.53 -6.40 9.06
N LEU A 251 -22.81 -6.19 9.35
CA LEU A 251 -23.22 -5.40 10.51
C LEU A 251 -23.45 -6.27 11.75
N GLU A 252 -24.16 -7.40 11.59
CA GLU A 252 -24.52 -8.27 12.72
C GLU A 252 -23.45 -9.29 13.08
N CYS A 253 -22.73 -9.86 12.10
CA CYS A 253 -21.66 -10.82 12.36
C CYS A 253 -20.38 -10.18 12.93
N ASP A 254 -19.60 -10.99 13.66
CA ASP A 254 -18.25 -10.63 14.10
C ASP A 254 -17.28 -10.56 12.91
N SER A 255 -16.18 -9.83 13.09
CA SER A 255 -15.12 -9.75 12.06
C SER A 255 -14.38 -11.08 11.90
N GLU A 256 -13.70 -11.25 10.78
CA GLU A 256 -12.82 -12.41 10.56
C GLU A 256 -11.69 -12.48 11.60
N ASN A 257 -11.19 -13.70 11.84
CA ASN A 257 -10.01 -13.90 12.68
C ASN A 257 -8.79 -13.24 12.04
N VAL A 258 -7.97 -12.58 12.86
CA VAL A 258 -6.64 -12.16 12.46
C VAL A 258 -5.78 -13.42 12.30
N MET A 259 -5.30 -13.65 11.07
CA MET A 259 -4.42 -14.77 10.75
C MET A 259 -3.02 -14.28 10.48
N SER A 260 -2.01 -14.98 11.03
CA SER A 260 -0.62 -14.72 10.67
C SER A 260 -0.41 -14.89 9.16
N LYS A 261 0.46 -14.06 8.60
CA LYS A 261 0.90 -14.10 7.20
C LYS A 261 2.36 -14.57 7.07
N LEU A 262 2.95 -15.09 8.14
CA LEU A 262 4.36 -15.50 8.19
C LEU A 262 4.61 -16.82 7.44
N GLY A 263 3.63 -17.73 7.37
CA GLY A 263 3.80 -19.10 6.87
C GLY A 263 3.97 -19.30 5.37
N ASN A 264 4.45 -18.32 4.60
CA ASN A 264 4.80 -18.51 3.19
C ASN A 264 6.29 -18.28 2.96
N GLU A 265 6.88 -19.05 2.04
CA GLU A 265 8.33 -19.09 1.80
C GLU A 265 8.93 -17.72 1.49
N LYS A 266 8.31 -16.96 0.60
CA LYS A 266 8.72 -15.58 0.25
C LYS A 266 8.87 -14.69 1.48
N THR A 267 7.90 -14.76 2.38
CA THR A 267 7.92 -13.97 3.63
C THR A 267 8.96 -14.49 4.62
N LEU A 268 9.10 -15.82 4.72
CA LEU A 268 10.08 -16.45 5.61
C LEU A 268 11.51 -16.10 5.23
N ARG A 269 11.82 -16.05 3.94
CA ARG A 269 13.17 -15.81 3.41
C ARG A 269 13.86 -14.59 4.02
N THR A 270 13.20 -13.44 3.97
CA THR A 270 13.71 -12.18 4.54
C THR A 270 13.90 -12.27 6.05
N HIS A 271 12.95 -12.91 6.76
CA HIS A 271 13.00 -13.00 8.21
C HIS A 271 14.04 -14.01 8.72
N ILE A 272 14.17 -15.17 8.07
CA ILE A 272 15.17 -16.20 8.39
C ILE A 272 16.58 -15.63 8.18
N LEU A 273 16.84 -14.99 7.03
CA LEU A 273 18.12 -14.33 6.80
C LEU A 273 18.40 -13.27 7.88
N GLY A 274 17.41 -12.46 8.23
CA GLY A 274 17.54 -11.45 9.28
C GLY A 274 17.87 -12.05 10.65
N LEU A 275 17.27 -13.18 11.02
CA LEU A 275 17.55 -13.89 12.27
C LEU A 275 18.97 -14.44 12.30
N ILE A 276 19.42 -15.07 11.20
CA ILE A 276 20.80 -15.61 11.07
C ILE A 276 21.82 -14.45 11.07
N ALA A 277 21.56 -13.38 10.30
CA ALA A 277 22.44 -12.22 10.17
C ALA A 277 22.65 -11.46 11.48
N THR A 278 21.64 -11.48 12.36
CA THR A 278 21.70 -10.86 13.69
C THR A 278 22.03 -11.84 14.81
N GLU A 279 22.40 -13.07 14.44
CA GLU A 279 22.85 -14.15 15.34
C GLU A 279 21.80 -14.51 16.41
N ASP A 280 20.50 -14.37 16.09
CA ASP A 280 19.40 -14.80 16.97
C ASP A 280 19.12 -16.31 16.88
N VAL A 281 19.53 -16.93 15.78
CA VAL A 281 19.37 -18.36 15.49
C VAL A 281 20.65 -18.88 14.83
N SER A 282 20.96 -20.15 15.05
CA SER A 282 22.20 -20.78 14.56
C SER A 282 21.99 -22.15 13.89
N SER A 283 20.78 -22.68 13.86
CA SER A 283 20.44 -23.92 13.16
C SER A 283 19.01 -23.92 12.64
N VAL A 284 18.65 -24.92 11.82
CA VAL A 284 17.27 -25.14 11.35
C VAL A 284 16.32 -25.36 12.54
N GLU A 285 16.76 -26.09 13.56
CA GLU A 285 15.99 -26.32 14.78
C GLU A 285 15.73 -25.02 15.55
N ASP A 286 16.73 -24.13 15.66
CA ASP A 286 16.56 -22.82 16.29
C ASP A 286 15.54 -21.95 15.54
N ILE A 287 15.54 -22.01 14.21
CA ILE A 287 14.56 -21.31 13.37
C ILE A 287 13.14 -21.85 13.63
N ILE A 288 12.97 -23.17 13.66
CA ILE A 288 11.68 -23.80 13.93
C ILE A 288 11.20 -23.46 15.35
N GLU A 289 12.09 -23.46 16.34
CA GLU A 289 11.76 -23.05 17.70
C GLU A 289 11.34 -21.57 17.75
N PHE A 290 12.06 -20.68 17.05
CA PHE A 290 11.66 -19.29 16.93
C PHE A 290 10.25 -19.16 16.31
N LEU A 291 9.97 -19.87 15.22
CA LEU A 291 8.66 -19.86 14.56
C LEU A 291 7.54 -20.40 15.46
N ARG A 292 7.82 -21.37 16.35
CA ARG A 292 6.86 -21.84 17.37
C ARG A 292 6.42 -20.75 18.34
N GLU A 293 7.29 -19.79 18.62
CA GLU A 293 7.02 -18.66 19.52
C GLU A 293 6.34 -17.47 18.82
N THR A 294 6.22 -17.51 17.49
CA THR A 294 5.49 -16.49 16.73
C THR A 294 3.98 -16.68 16.82
N PHE A 295 3.22 -15.64 16.45
CA PHE A 295 1.76 -15.76 16.37
C PHE A 295 1.33 -16.88 15.40
N TYR A 296 2.06 -17.08 14.30
CA TYR A 296 1.87 -18.21 13.39
C TYR A 296 2.00 -19.57 14.09
N GLY A 297 3.00 -19.72 14.96
CA GLY A 297 3.21 -20.92 15.76
C GLY A 297 2.09 -21.16 16.78
N CYS A 298 1.51 -20.10 17.34
CA CYS A 298 0.35 -20.22 18.23
C CYS A 298 -0.95 -20.62 17.50
N GLN A 299 -1.12 -20.21 16.24
CA GLN A 299 -2.35 -20.44 15.48
C GLN A 299 -2.37 -21.74 14.67
N SER A 300 -1.21 -22.23 14.25
CA SER A 300 -1.10 -23.36 13.33
C SER A 300 -0.45 -24.57 13.99
N SER A 301 -0.73 -25.77 13.48
CA SER A 301 0.01 -26.98 13.86
C SER A 301 1.45 -27.00 13.31
N LEU A 302 1.88 -25.94 12.61
CA LEU A 302 3.15 -25.82 11.90
C LEU A 302 3.39 -26.93 10.85
N TYR A 303 2.37 -27.68 10.46
CA TYR A 303 2.53 -28.82 9.55
C TYR A 303 3.10 -28.37 8.20
N GLY A 304 4.30 -28.84 7.86
CA GLY A 304 5.00 -28.51 6.61
C GLY A 304 5.85 -27.25 6.66
N ILE A 305 5.95 -26.57 7.81
CA ILE A 305 6.85 -25.43 7.97
C ILE A 305 8.31 -25.85 7.88
N GLU A 306 8.63 -27.08 8.32
CA GLU A 306 9.99 -27.61 8.31
C GLU A 306 10.54 -27.63 6.90
N GLY A 307 9.78 -28.15 5.93
CA GLY A 307 10.17 -28.15 4.52
C GLY A 307 10.30 -26.73 3.94
N ALA A 308 9.44 -25.79 4.35
CA ALA A 308 9.57 -24.40 3.91
C ALA A 308 10.82 -23.72 4.49
N VAL A 309 11.18 -24.02 5.75
CA VAL A 309 12.42 -23.53 6.37
C VAL A 309 13.64 -24.14 5.70
N GLU A 310 13.63 -25.45 5.44
CA GLU A 310 14.70 -26.16 4.74
C GLU A 310 14.93 -25.56 3.34
N ASN A 311 13.87 -25.36 2.55
CA ASN A 311 13.97 -24.73 1.22
C ASN A 311 14.57 -23.32 1.30
N VAL A 312 14.17 -22.52 2.29
CA VAL A 312 14.73 -21.17 2.48
C VAL A 312 16.21 -21.23 2.84
N VAL A 313 16.60 -22.13 3.75
CA VAL A 313 18.00 -22.30 4.16
C VAL A 313 18.84 -22.80 2.99
N GLU A 314 18.34 -23.74 2.20
CA GLU A 314 18.97 -24.23 0.97
C GLU A 314 19.17 -23.07 -0.02
N PHE A 315 18.12 -22.31 -0.33
CA PHE A 315 18.21 -21.12 -1.19
C PHE A 315 19.26 -20.11 -0.68
N LEU A 316 19.23 -19.75 0.62
CA LEU A 316 20.19 -18.79 1.18
C LEU A 316 21.63 -19.31 1.14
N THR A 317 21.83 -20.63 1.22
CA THR A 317 23.14 -21.28 1.15
C THR A 317 23.65 -21.32 -0.30
N GLU A 318 22.81 -21.75 -1.25
CA GLU A 318 23.12 -21.78 -2.68
C GLU A 318 23.49 -20.39 -3.20
N GLU A 319 22.76 -19.37 -2.75
CA GLU A 319 22.98 -17.97 -3.12
C GLU A 319 24.12 -17.28 -2.33
N GLN A 320 24.87 -18.04 -1.53
CA GLN A 320 26.04 -17.59 -0.76
C GLN A 320 25.74 -16.44 0.21
N MET A 321 24.52 -16.40 0.76
CA MET A 321 24.14 -15.47 1.81
C MET A 321 24.47 -15.98 3.20
N ILE A 322 24.40 -17.30 3.38
CA ILE A 322 24.78 -18.00 4.61
C ILE A 322 25.72 -19.15 4.30
N ALA A 323 26.45 -19.61 5.31
CA ALA A 323 27.18 -20.87 5.29
C ALA A 323 26.50 -21.85 6.26
N ASP A 324 26.47 -23.12 5.87
CA ASP A 324 26.07 -24.25 6.71
C ASP A 324 27.27 -25.17 6.89
N GLU A 325 27.87 -25.14 8.10
CA GLU A 325 28.97 -26.01 8.49
C GLU A 325 28.47 -27.03 9.51
N ASP A 326 28.23 -28.27 9.06
CA ASP A 326 27.74 -29.39 9.88
C ASP A 326 26.44 -29.05 10.67
N GLY A 327 25.52 -28.27 10.07
CA GLY A 327 24.25 -27.85 10.68
C GLY A 327 24.35 -26.52 11.45
N VAL A 328 25.53 -25.89 11.50
CA VAL A 328 25.73 -24.56 12.08
C VAL A 328 25.60 -23.51 10.99
N LEU A 329 24.50 -22.76 11.04
CA LEU A 329 24.19 -21.67 10.13
C LEU A 329 24.91 -20.39 10.58
N SER A 330 25.65 -19.77 9.66
CA SER A 330 26.30 -18.50 9.91
C SER A 330 26.17 -17.54 8.72
N PRO A 331 26.01 -16.23 8.97
CA PRO A 331 25.83 -15.27 7.89
C PRO A 331 27.14 -14.93 7.18
N LEU A 332 27.12 -14.93 5.85
CA LEU A 332 28.23 -14.48 5.00
C LEU A 332 28.16 -12.97 4.75
N THR A 333 29.24 -12.37 4.22
CA THR A 333 29.32 -10.93 3.92
C THR A 333 28.16 -10.44 3.06
N PHE A 334 27.77 -11.22 2.04
CA PHE A 334 26.65 -10.88 1.19
C PHE A 334 25.33 -10.89 1.96
N GLY A 335 25.02 -11.97 2.67
CA GLY A 335 23.79 -12.08 3.47
C GLY A 335 23.67 -11.02 4.57
N LYS A 336 24.77 -10.70 5.26
CA LYS A 336 24.80 -9.56 6.22
C LYS A 336 24.42 -8.26 5.53
N ARG A 337 24.99 -7.99 4.34
CA ARG A 337 24.67 -6.76 3.60
C ARG A 337 23.22 -6.72 3.14
N VAL A 338 22.68 -7.84 2.67
CA VAL A 338 21.25 -7.96 2.28
C VAL A 338 20.34 -7.65 3.46
N SER A 339 20.63 -8.24 4.64
CA SER A 339 19.89 -7.95 5.87
C SER A 339 20.00 -6.48 6.30
N ASP A 340 21.19 -5.87 6.23
CA ASP A 340 21.41 -4.46 6.58
C ASP A 340 20.68 -3.49 5.65
N LEU A 341 20.59 -3.85 4.36
CA LEU A 341 19.88 -3.08 3.34
C LEU A 341 18.36 -3.23 3.43
N TYR A 342 17.89 -4.24 4.16
CA TYR A 342 16.49 -4.57 4.40
C TYR A 342 15.71 -4.92 3.11
N ILE A 343 16.40 -5.49 2.12
CA ILE A 343 15.82 -5.93 0.83
C ILE A 343 15.45 -7.41 0.89
N ASP A 344 14.51 -7.84 0.04
CA ASP A 344 14.23 -9.26 -0.13
C ASP A 344 15.49 -10.00 -0.64
N PRO A 345 15.85 -11.17 -0.11
CA PRO A 345 16.96 -11.95 -0.63
C PRO A 345 16.84 -12.28 -2.13
N GLU A 346 15.64 -12.45 -2.66
CA GLU A 346 15.44 -12.60 -4.12
C GLU A 346 15.84 -11.34 -4.88
N SER A 347 15.44 -10.17 -4.37
CA SER A 347 15.85 -8.88 -4.94
C SER A 347 17.38 -8.75 -4.95
N ALA A 348 18.04 -9.21 -3.88
CA ALA A 348 19.50 -9.19 -3.81
C ALA A 348 20.17 -10.09 -4.86
N VAL A 349 19.60 -11.28 -5.14
CA VAL A 349 20.05 -12.18 -6.20
C VAL A 349 19.91 -11.52 -7.57
N ILE A 350 18.72 -10.99 -7.89
CA ILE A 350 18.46 -10.28 -9.15
C ILE A 350 19.46 -9.13 -9.35
N LEU A 351 19.68 -8.32 -8.31
CA LEU A 351 20.61 -7.20 -8.38
C LEU A 351 22.07 -7.65 -8.50
N ARG A 352 22.48 -8.71 -7.81
CA ARG A 352 23.82 -9.30 -7.91
C ARG A 352 24.07 -9.80 -9.33
N ASP A 353 23.13 -10.55 -9.89
CA ASP A 353 23.29 -11.15 -11.22
C ASP A 353 23.31 -10.05 -12.28
N ALA A 354 22.44 -9.05 -12.17
CA ALA A 354 22.49 -7.86 -13.01
C ALA A 354 23.85 -7.15 -12.92
N VAL A 355 24.40 -6.97 -11.71
CA VAL A 355 25.74 -6.39 -11.50
C VAL A 355 26.82 -7.17 -12.25
N THR A 356 26.75 -8.50 -12.29
CA THR A 356 27.74 -9.31 -13.04
C THR A 356 27.68 -9.03 -14.54
N LEU A 357 26.50 -8.75 -15.08
CA LEU A 357 26.26 -8.51 -16.52
C LEU A 357 26.54 -7.06 -16.97
N ILE A 358 26.64 -6.10 -16.04
CA ILE A 358 26.87 -4.68 -16.39
C ILE A 358 28.18 -4.47 -17.15
N LYS A 359 28.07 -3.72 -18.24
CA LYS A 359 29.19 -3.22 -19.05
C LYS A 359 29.22 -1.69 -18.95
N GLY A 360 30.36 -1.08 -19.27
CA GLY A 360 30.45 0.39 -19.32
C GLY A 360 29.46 1.03 -20.31
N SER A 361 29.06 0.27 -21.35
CA SER A 361 28.09 0.66 -22.37
C SER A 361 26.65 0.23 -22.09
N THR A 362 26.35 -0.37 -20.94
CA THR A 362 24.98 -0.79 -20.58
C THR A 362 24.06 0.43 -20.60
N ASP A 363 22.90 0.30 -21.25
CA ASP A 363 21.88 1.35 -21.35
C ASP A 363 21.21 1.62 -19.99
N ASP A 364 20.79 2.86 -19.76
CA ASP A 364 20.09 3.26 -18.54
C ASP A 364 18.79 2.49 -18.34
N LEU A 365 18.04 2.21 -19.41
CA LEU A 365 16.80 1.43 -19.34
C LEU A 365 17.06 0.02 -18.80
N MET A 366 18.18 -0.60 -19.13
CA MET A 366 18.51 -1.96 -18.66
C MET A 366 18.86 -1.98 -17.17
N LEU A 367 19.53 -0.94 -16.67
CA LEU A 367 19.76 -0.79 -15.22
C LEU A 367 18.44 -0.57 -14.48
N LEU A 368 17.60 0.32 -14.99
CA LEU A 368 16.28 0.60 -14.42
C LEU A 368 15.40 -0.65 -14.44
N HIS A 369 15.45 -1.45 -15.51
CA HIS A 369 14.71 -2.69 -15.63
C HIS A 369 15.13 -3.74 -14.60
N ALA A 370 16.44 -3.93 -14.39
CA ALA A 370 16.94 -4.84 -13.37
C ALA A 370 16.43 -4.47 -11.97
N VAL A 371 16.48 -3.17 -11.63
CA VAL A 371 15.97 -2.66 -10.35
C VAL A 371 14.44 -2.81 -10.26
N ALA A 372 13.72 -2.48 -11.33
CA ALA A 372 12.26 -2.56 -11.40
C ALA A 372 11.71 -3.99 -11.38
N SER A 373 12.54 -4.99 -11.72
CA SER A 373 12.15 -6.40 -11.75
C SER A 373 12.32 -7.10 -10.40
N THR A 374 12.82 -6.38 -9.39
CA THR A 374 12.92 -6.92 -8.04
C THR A 374 11.54 -7.02 -7.36
N PRO A 375 11.28 -8.03 -6.52
CA PRO A 375 10.04 -8.17 -5.76
C PRO A 375 9.66 -6.98 -4.87
N ASP A 376 10.63 -6.14 -4.52
CA ASP A 376 10.47 -4.92 -3.72
C ASP A 376 9.85 -3.74 -4.51
N VAL A 377 9.83 -3.81 -5.84
CA VAL A 377 9.18 -2.82 -6.71
C VAL A 377 7.83 -3.34 -7.19
N LEU A 378 6.76 -2.60 -6.88
CA LEU A 378 5.45 -2.93 -7.43
C LEU A 378 5.38 -2.57 -8.92
N GLY A 379 5.18 -3.58 -9.77
CA GLY A 379 4.99 -3.43 -11.21
C GLY A 379 3.86 -2.47 -11.62
N LEU A 380 3.86 -2.09 -12.90
CA LEU A 380 2.77 -1.33 -13.53
C LEU A 380 2.07 -2.20 -14.55
N TYR A 381 0.78 -2.46 -14.34
CA TYR A 381 -0.02 -3.27 -15.26
C TYR A 381 0.02 -2.69 -16.69
N PRO A 382 0.53 -3.45 -17.68
CA PRO A 382 0.49 -3.05 -19.08
C PRO A 382 -0.95 -3.05 -19.60
N LYS A 383 -1.41 -1.90 -20.10
CA LYS A 383 -2.70 -1.79 -20.78
C LYS A 383 -2.52 -2.20 -22.23
N LYS A 384 -3.63 -2.52 -22.90
CA LYS A 384 -3.64 -2.83 -24.34
C LYS A 384 -2.92 -1.78 -25.21
N ALA A 385 -3.01 -0.50 -24.83
CA ALA A 385 -2.35 0.59 -25.54
C ALA A 385 -0.83 0.64 -25.33
N ASP A 386 -0.32 0.03 -24.25
CA ASP A 386 1.11 0.00 -23.92
C ASP A 386 1.82 -1.17 -24.61
N MET A 387 1.09 -2.24 -24.92
CA MET A 387 1.66 -3.52 -25.37
C MET A 387 2.57 -3.36 -26.59
N GLU A 388 2.11 -2.70 -27.65
CA GLU A 388 2.90 -2.54 -28.88
C GLU A 388 4.23 -1.83 -28.61
N TYR A 389 4.22 -0.79 -27.79
CA TYR A 389 5.44 -0.06 -27.41
C TYR A 389 6.39 -0.94 -26.58
N LEU A 390 5.86 -1.68 -25.60
CA LEU A 390 6.67 -2.54 -24.74
C LEU A 390 7.26 -3.73 -25.51
N TYR A 391 6.53 -4.33 -26.45
CA TYR A 391 7.06 -5.37 -27.34
C TYR A 391 8.17 -4.84 -28.24
N ASN A 392 7.99 -3.65 -28.84
CA ASN A 392 9.04 -3.05 -29.65
C ASN A 392 10.31 -2.74 -28.84
N LEU A 393 10.16 -2.34 -27.57
CA LEU A 393 11.30 -2.17 -26.66
C LEU A 393 11.96 -3.51 -26.31
N PHE A 394 11.15 -4.53 -26.03
CA PHE A 394 11.65 -5.88 -25.79
C PHE A 394 12.52 -6.37 -26.96
N ASP A 395 11.99 -6.30 -28.18
CA ASP A 395 12.72 -6.69 -29.40
C ASP A 395 13.99 -5.84 -29.60
N LYS A 396 13.93 -4.53 -29.31
CA LYS A 396 15.08 -3.62 -29.44
C LYS A 396 16.23 -3.98 -28.49
N TYR A 397 15.90 -4.42 -27.28
CA TYR A 397 16.86 -4.72 -26.21
C TYR A 397 17.09 -6.23 -26.02
N GLU A 398 16.65 -7.06 -26.97
CA GLU A 398 16.91 -8.50 -26.97
C GLU A 398 18.41 -8.79 -26.78
N GLY A 399 18.73 -9.67 -25.83
CA GLY A 399 20.11 -10.02 -25.45
C GLY A 399 20.89 -8.93 -24.67
N GLN A 400 20.27 -7.81 -24.31
CA GLN A 400 20.88 -6.74 -23.51
C GLN A 400 20.30 -6.63 -22.09
N PHE A 401 19.20 -7.33 -21.80
CA PHE A 401 18.64 -7.42 -20.46
C PHE A 401 19.66 -7.98 -19.47
N LEU A 402 19.64 -7.46 -18.24
CA LEU A 402 20.55 -7.85 -17.16
C LEU A 402 19.96 -8.94 -16.27
N MET A 403 19.03 -9.72 -16.81
CA MET A 403 18.33 -10.81 -16.14
C MET A 403 17.86 -11.79 -17.20
N ASP A 404 17.49 -12.98 -16.76
CA ASP A 404 16.89 -13.97 -17.64
C ASP A 404 15.53 -13.49 -18.16
N VAL A 405 15.31 -13.75 -19.45
CA VAL A 405 14.08 -13.40 -20.15
C VAL A 405 13.20 -14.64 -20.16
N PRO A 406 11.91 -14.55 -19.79
CA PRO A 406 11.00 -15.69 -19.86
C PRO A 406 10.90 -16.25 -21.29
N ASP A 407 11.04 -17.56 -21.43
CA ASP A 407 11.02 -18.26 -22.74
C ASP A 407 9.60 -18.29 -23.35
N ASP A 408 8.58 -18.36 -22.50
CA ASP A 408 7.18 -18.49 -22.88
C ASP A 408 6.41 -17.18 -22.67
N MET A 409 5.46 -16.92 -23.56
CA MET A 409 4.55 -15.78 -23.53
C MET A 409 3.42 -15.99 -22.52
N ASP A 410 3.78 -16.24 -21.27
CA ASP A 410 2.87 -16.62 -20.19
C ASP A 410 2.79 -15.55 -19.08
N TYR A 411 2.38 -15.98 -17.88
CA TYR A 411 2.27 -15.11 -16.71
C TYR A 411 3.62 -14.43 -16.36
N GLU A 412 4.75 -15.13 -16.47
CA GLU A 412 6.07 -14.58 -16.15
C GLU A 412 6.46 -13.46 -17.11
N PHE A 413 6.11 -13.64 -18.39
CA PHE A 413 6.30 -12.60 -19.39
C PHE A 413 5.42 -11.37 -19.12
N GLU A 414 4.20 -11.54 -18.60
CA GLU A 414 3.38 -10.39 -18.16
C GLU A 414 4.03 -9.62 -16.99
N TYR A 415 4.66 -10.32 -16.03
CA TYR A 415 5.42 -9.66 -14.96
C TYR A 415 6.66 -8.93 -15.51
N PHE A 416 7.36 -9.54 -16.46
CA PHE A 416 8.48 -8.90 -17.15
C PHE A 416 8.06 -7.60 -17.85
N LEU A 417 6.94 -7.61 -18.60
CA LEU A 417 6.43 -6.38 -19.22
C LEU A 417 5.99 -5.34 -18.18
N SER A 418 5.48 -5.79 -17.03
CA SER A 418 5.08 -4.93 -15.92
C SER A 418 6.27 -4.20 -15.30
N SER A 419 7.42 -4.86 -15.12
CA SER A 419 8.66 -4.24 -14.66
C SER A 419 9.31 -3.37 -15.74
N LEU A 420 9.24 -3.77 -17.02
CA LEU A 420 9.68 -2.95 -18.15
C LEU A 420 8.91 -1.63 -18.23
N LYS A 421 7.60 -1.66 -18.01
CA LYS A 421 6.80 -0.43 -17.94
C LYS A 421 7.22 0.49 -16.79
N VAL A 422 7.59 -0.06 -15.63
CA VAL A 422 8.15 0.71 -14.51
C VAL A 422 9.50 1.32 -14.90
N ALA A 423 10.36 0.57 -15.59
CA ALA A 423 11.64 1.07 -16.07
C ALA A 423 11.47 2.23 -17.07
N CYS A 424 10.50 2.14 -17.99
CA CYS A 424 10.14 3.25 -18.88
C CYS A 424 9.67 4.48 -18.12
N MET A 425 8.82 4.30 -17.10
CA MET A 425 8.36 5.40 -16.24
C MET A 425 9.55 6.09 -15.55
N ALA A 426 10.45 5.30 -14.98
CA ALA A 426 11.64 5.82 -14.32
C ALA A 426 12.61 6.48 -15.31
N LEU A 427 12.69 5.99 -16.55
CA LEU A 427 13.50 6.60 -17.60
C LEU A 427 12.98 7.99 -17.96
N GLU A 428 11.67 8.13 -18.20
CA GLU A 428 11.04 9.42 -18.48
C GLU A 428 11.24 10.41 -17.31
N TRP A 429 11.16 9.92 -16.08
CA TRP A 429 11.44 10.70 -14.86
C TRP A 429 12.88 11.24 -14.83
N ILE A 430 13.89 10.41 -15.10
CA ILE A 430 15.30 10.85 -15.12
C ILE A 430 15.69 11.63 -16.38
N GLU A 431 14.80 11.74 -17.36
CA GLU A 431 14.96 12.57 -18.57
C GLU A 431 14.22 13.91 -18.46
N GLU A 432 13.75 14.26 -17.26
CA GLU A 432 13.06 15.51 -16.92
C GLU A 432 11.71 15.68 -17.66
N LYS A 433 11.02 14.57 -17.94
CA LYS A 433 9.66 14.67 -18.45
C LYS A 433 8.71 15.09 -17.34
N GLU A 434 7.85 16.06 -17.64
CA GLU A 434 6.79 16.53 -16.75
C GLU A 434 5.94 15.36 -16.23
N GLU A 435 5.71 15.31 -14.92
CA GLU A 435 4.91 14.28 -14.24
C GLU A 435 3.48 14.23 -14.81
N ASP A 436 2.89 15.37 -15.22
CA ASP A 436 1.56 15.38 -15.86
C ASP A 436 1.55 14.63 -17.21
N ALA A 437 2.66 14.72 -17.96
CA ALA A 437 2.82 13.98 -19.20
C ALA A 437 3.02 12.47 -18.93
N ILE A 438 3.87 12.11 -17.96
CA ILE A 438 4.09 10.70 -17.56
C ILE A 438 2.77 10.07 -17.08
N THR A 439 2.06 10.75 -16.17
CA THR A 439 0.77 10.26 -15.64
C THR A 439 -0.28 10.10 -16.73
N THR A 440 -0.35 11.03 -17.68
CA THR A 440 -1.32 10.98 -18.79
C THR A 440 -1.00 9.86 -19.77
N GLU A 441 0.23 9.76 -20.24
CA GLU A 441 0.64 8.77 -21.24
C GLU A 441 0.58 7.34 -20.70
N MET A 442 1.01 7.11 -19.46
CA MET A 442 1.01 5.78 -18.84
C MET A 442 -0.32 5.46 -18.13
N GLY A 443 -1.15 6.48 -17.93
CA GLY A 443 -2.42 6.43 -17.21
C GLY A 443 -2.26 5.91 -15.78
N ILE A 444 -1.34 6.53 -15.04
CA ILE A 444 -1.02 6.28 -13.63
C ILE A 444 -1.25 7.57 -12.82
N GLY A 445 -1.25 7.50 -11.47
CA GLY A 445 -1.33 8.69 -10.62
C GLY A 445 0.05 9.24 -10.26
N PRO A 446 0.19 10.52 -9.86
CA PRO A 446 1.47 11.09 -9.42
C PRO A 446 2.05 10.34 -8.21
N GLY A 447 1.19 9.88 -7.29
CA GLY A 447 1.62 9.02 -6.18
C GLY A 447 2.21 7.67 -6.61
N ASP A 448 1.82 7.15 -7.78
CA ASP A 448 2.40 5.90 -8.31
C ASP A 448 3.83 6.11 -8.82
N ILE A 449 4.12 7.27 -9.41
CA ILE A 449 5.48 7.68 -9.83
C ILE A 449 6.37 7.78 -8.60
N ARG A 450 5.96 8.59 -7.62
CA ARG A 450 6.74 8.84 -6.40
C ARG A 450 7.05 7.55 -5.63
N SER A 451 6.05 6.72 -5.37
CA SER A 451 6.27 5.46 -4.65
C SER A 451 7.25 4.51 -5.34
N ARG A 452 7.27 4.47 -6.68
CA ARG A 452 8.18 3.60 -7.45
C ARG A 452 9.56 4.20 -7.56
N VAL A 453 9.67 5.51 -7.79
CA VAL A 453 10.96 6.22 -7.79
C VAL A 453 11.64 6.09 -6.44
N ASP A 454 10.93 6.27 -5.31
CA ASP A 454 11.48 6.12 -3.97
C ASP A 454 12.01 4.69 -3.72
N ASN A 455 11.24 3.66 -4.12
CA ASN A 455 11.69 2.27 -4.00
C ASN A 455 12.88 1.98 -4.91
N MET A 456 12.86 2.47 -6.15
CA MET A 456 13.96 2.30 -7.10
C MET A 456 15.22 3.07 -6.66
N GLU A 457 15.10 4.23 -6.00
CA GLU A 457 16.24 4.93 -5.39
C GLU A 457 16.90 4.03 -4.33
N TRP A 458 16.10 3.52 -3.39
CA TRP A 458 16.58 2.61 -2.34
C TRP A 458 17.24 1.34 -2.91
N LEU A 459 16.63 0.71 -3.90
CA LEU A 459 17.17 -0.50 -4.52
C LEU A 459 18.37 -0.23 -5.43
N THR A 460 18.44 0.94 -6.06
CA THR A 460 19.65 1.36 -6.79
C THR A 460 20.81 1.58 -5.81
N TYR A 461 20.52 2.13 -4.63
CA TYR A 461 21.51 2.19 -3.54
C TYR A 461 21.95 0.78 -3.12
N ALA A 462 21.01 -0.14 -2.92
CA ALA A 462 21.33 -1.55 -2.64
C ALA A 462 22.20 -2.19 -3.73
N MET A 463 21.89 -1.95 -5.02
CA MET A 463 22.67 -2.44 -6.16
C MET A 463 24.12 -1.92 -6.14
N ILE A 464 24.34 -0.67 -5.73
CA ILE A 464 25.69 -0.08 -5.57
C ILE A 464 26.47 -0.78 -4.45
N GLU A 465 25.81 -1.09 -3.34
CA GLU A 465 26.41 -1.78 -2.20
C GLU A 465 26.76 -3.24 -2.56
N ILE A 466 25.87 -3.93 -3.28
CA ILE A 466 26.13 -5.26 -3.83
C ILE A 466 27.27 -5.21 -4.84
N ALA A 467 27.29 -4.22 -5.74
CA ALA A 467 28.40 -4.03 -6.68
C ALA A 467 29.74 -3.83 -5.98
N THR A 468 29.78 -3.19 -4.82
CA THR A 468 31.01 -3.03 -4.03
C THR A 468 31.55 -4.36 -3.51
N ILE A 469 30.71 -5.39 -3.36
CA ILE A 469 31.12 -6.75 -2.96
C ILE A 469 31.58 -7.56 -4.16
N PHE A 470 30.79 -7.56 -5.26
CA PHE A 470 30.99 -8.50 -6.37
C PHE A 470 31.75 -7.93 -7.58
N ARG A 471 31.55 -6.65 -7.94
CA ARG A 471 32.21 -5.97 -9.07
C ARG A 471 32.41 -4.47 -8.82
N PRO A 472 33.39 -4.07 -7.98
CA PRO A 472 33.58 -2.68 -7.58
C PRO A 472 33.76 -1.69 -8.75
N GLU A 473 34.25 -2.16 -9.90
CA GLU A 473 34.48 -1.34 -11.08
C GLU A 473 33.19 -0.83 -11.74
N VAL A 474 32.05 -1.54 -11.59
CA VAL A 474 30.77 -1.11 -12.19
C VAL A 474 30.02 -0.08 -11.34
N VAL A 475 30.46 0.16 -10.10
CA VAL A 475 29.87 1.18 -9.21
C VAL A 475 29.82 2.55 -9.88
N LYS A 476 30.84 2.92 -10.66
CA LYS A 476 30.89 4.19 -11.40
C LYS A 476 29.80 4.31 -12.47
N ARG A 477 29.31 3.19 -13.01
CA ARG A 477 28.22 3.15 -13.99
C ARG A 477 26.84 3.29 -13.32
N ILE A 478 26.67 2.72 -12.13
CA ILE A 478 25.40 2.69 -11.40
C ILE A 478 25.17 3.98 -10.60
N ARG A 479 26.21 4.51 -9.94
CA ARG A 479 26.09 5.65 -9.02
C ARG A 479 25.40 6.91 -9.60
N PRO A 480 25.63 7.31 -10.86
CA PRO A 480 24.88 8.41 -11.46
C PRO A 480 23.36 8.18 -11.45
N MET A 481 22.92 6.94 -11.67
CA MET A 481 21.51 6.57 -11.71
C MET A 481 20.80 6.89 -10.39
N LEU A 482 21.43 6.61 -9.25
CA LEU A 482 20.86 6.90 -7.92
C LEU A 482 20.52 8.39 -7.77
N THR A 483 21.43 9.26 -8.19
CA THR A 483 21.24 10.72 -8.07
C THR A 483 20.16 11.21 -9.04
N ARG A 484 20.15 10.67 -10.26
CA ARG A 484 19.12 10.99 -11.25
C ARG A 484 17.72 10.55 -10.81
N LEU A 485 17.59 9.34 -10.25
CA LEU A 485 16.33 8.85 -9.69
C LEU A 485 15.83 9.73 -8.54
N LYS A 486 16.73 10.09 -7.62
CA LYS A 486 16.37 10.94 -6.48
C LYS A 486 15.78 12.30 -6.88
N TYR A 487 16.36 12.93 -7.90
CA TYR A 487 16.01 14.31 -8.27
C TYR A 487 15.17 14.43 -9.54
N GLY A 488 15.04 13.37 -10.34
CA GLY A 488 14.34 13.41 -11.63
C GLY A 488 15.06 14.26 -12.66
N VAL A 489 16.39 14.11 -12.78
CA VAL A 489 17.23 14.98 -13.62
C VAL A 489 18.10 14.22 -14.60
N ARG A 490 18.44 14.88 -15.72
CA ARG A 490 19.42 14.39 -16.69
C ARG A 490 20.83 14.36 -16.10
N SER A 491 21.68 13.57 -16.73
CA SER A 491 23.07 13.39 -16.32
C SER A 491 23.89 14.70 -16.30
N GLU A 492 23.52 15.68 -17.13
CA GLU A 492 24.16 17.00 -17.21
C GLU A 492 23.92 17.88 -15.97
N LEU A 493 22.86 17.62 -15.20
CA LEU A 493 22.51 18.40 -14.01
C LEU A 493 23.08 17.81 -12.71
N LEU A 494 23.81 16.68 -12.78
CA LEU A 494 24.33 15.97 -11.60
C LEU A 494 25.21 16.84 -10.71
N GLU A 495 26.04 17.72 -11.29
CA GLU A 495 26.86 18.64 -10.51
C GLU A 495 26.01 19.69 -9.80
N LEU A 496 24.94 20.18 -10.43
CA LEU A 496 24.08 21.22 -9.89
C LEU A 496 23.19 20.71 -8.75
N VAL A 497 22.56 19.54 -8.92
CA VAL A 497 21.70 18.95 -7.87
C VAL A 497 22.48 18.42 -6.66
N SER A 498 23.81 18.32 -6.78
CA SER A 498 24.69 17.98 -5.66
C SER A 498 24.94 19.17 -4.72
N LEU A 499 24.63 20.40 -5.15
CA LEU A 499 24.74 21.61 -4.35
C LEU A 499 23.51 21.77 -3.45
N LYS A 500 23.73 22.14 -2.19
CA LYS A 500 22.65 22.38 -1.23
C LYS A 500 22.07 23.78 -1.43
N GLY A 501 20.81 23.85 -1.83
CA GLY A 501 20.02 25.06 -2.09
C GLY A 501 18.68 24.69 -2.68
#